data_AF-A0A8J6BI69-F1
#
_entry.id   AF-A0A8J6BI69-F1
#
_cell.length_a   1.000
_cell.length_b   1.000
_cell.length_c   1.000
_cell.angle_alpha   90.00
_cell.angle_beta   90.00
_cell.angle_gamma   90.00
#
_symmetry.space_group_name_H-M   'P 1'
#
loop_
_entity.id
_entity.type
_entity.pdbx_description
1 polymer ?
#
loop_
_entity_poly.entity_id
_entity_poly.type
_entity_poly.pdbx_seq_one_letter_code
_entity_poly.pdbx_strand_id
1 'polypeptide(L)'
;MTAVESYLSLKSGPEGFGLHEGTWQSAIQVFGDHGNLKNLRKKMSLKPLPVVGKKLNRRNTVFYSDKVQKYAFPFGSDAAVVKRTQRYLYEDLQETPVQYAAYGIVGGIKTIFKFMIAGLFFLLLTKCRWGRKLLIKHPKFFSFGFFSKEGPTQRQMAETSFSITFFGEGYSQGLDTQQGKPNNPDIPLRQFSWFKPELPF
;
A
#
# COMPACT_ATOMS: atom_id res chain seq x y z
N MET A 1 0.57 22.26 -0.64
CA MET A 1 0.61 20.91 -0.02
C MET A 1 1.94 20.26 -0.40
N THR A 2 2.68 19.70 0.56
CA THR A 2 4.07 19.22 0.31
C THR A 2 4.24 17.72 0.54
N ALA A 3 3.39 17.10 1.36
CA ALA A 3 3.39 15.66 1.56
C ALA A 3 1.97 15.09 1.78
N VAL A 4 1.78 13.83 1.39
CA VAL A 4 0.54 13.07 1.58
C VAL A 4 0.87 11.67 2.09
N GLU A 5 0.20 11.24 3.16
CA GLU A 5 0.18 9.85 3.62
C GLU A 5 -1.21 9.25 3.45
N SER A 6 -1.33 8.09 2.80
CA SER A 6 -2.60 7.39 2.67
C SER A 6 -2.62 6.09 3.49
N TYR A 7 -3.71 5.86 4.22
CA TYR A 7 -3.91 4.66 5.03
C TYR A 7 -5.10 3.87 4.51
N LEU A 8 -4.85 2.65 4.01
CA LEU A 8 -5.85 1.71 3.54
C LEU A 8 -6.27 0.78 4.68
N SER A 9 -7.55 0.78 5.04
CA SER A 9 -8.18 -0.19 5.94
C SER A 9 -9.12 -1.07 5.14
N LEU A 10 -8.98 -2.38 5.28
CA LEU A 10 -9.96 -3.35 4.83
C LEU A 10 -10.85 -3.75 6.02
N LYS A 11 -12.16 -3.85 5.79
CA LYS A 11 -13.13 -4.36 6.76
C LYS A 11 -13.87 -5.52 6.11
N SER A 12 -13.82 -6.68 6.74
CA SER A 12 -14.51 -7.89 6.30
C SER A 12 -15.70 -8.18 7.22
N GLY A 13 -16.73 -8.81 6.68
CA GLY A 13 -17.84 -9.34 7.48
C GLY A 13 -17.51 -10.65 8.21
N PRO A 14 -18.51 -11.27 8.85
CA PRO A 14 -18.37 -12.54 9.54
C PRO A 14 -17.85 -13.69 8.65
N GLU A 15 -18.20 -13.66 7.36
CA GLU A 15 -17.74 -14.65 6.37
C GLU A 15 -16.27 -14.43 5.94
N GLY A 16 -15.60 -13.43 6.53
CA GLY A 16 -14.23 -13.08 6.24
C GLY A 16 -14.09 -12.36 4.89
N PHE A 17 -12.89 -12.47 4.33
CA PHE A 17 -12.53 -11.81 3.07
C PHE A 17 -11.81 -12.81 2.17
N GLY A 18 -12.01 -12.67 0.86
CA GLY A 18 -11.36 -13.46 -0.16
C GLY A 18 -10.82 -12.58 -1.28
N LEU A 19 -9.74 -13.04 -1.90
CA LEU A 19 -9.12 -12.44 -3.08
C LEU A 19 -8.98 -13.47 -4.18
N HIS A 20 -9.04 -12.99 -5.41
CA HIS A 20 -8.79 -13.82 -6.57
C HIS A 20 -7.30 -14.18 -6.71
N GLU A 21 -7.02 -15.35 -7.28
CA GLU A 21 -5.65 -15.85 -7.47
C GLU A 21 -4.76 -14.93 -8.29
N GLY A 22 -5.33 -14.05 -9.11
CA GLY A 22 -4.58 -13.08 -9.91
C GLY A 22 -3.72 -12.14 -9.03
N THR A 23 -4.26 -11.72 -7.88
CA THR A 23 -3.51 -10.90 -6.91
C THR A 23 -2.39 -11.71 -6.25
N TRP A 24 -2.64 -12.99 -5.96
CA TRP A 24 -1.65 -13.91 -5.41
C TRP A 24 -0.49 -14.15 -6.38
N GLN A 25 -0.78 -14.44 -7.64
CA GLN A 25 0.23 -14.63 -8.68
C GLN A 25 1.04 -13.34 -8.89
N SER A 26 0.38 -12.18 -8.89
CA SER A 26 1.06 -10.88 -8.98
C SER A 26 2.06 -10.69 -7.83
N ALA A 27 1.66 -11.00 -6.59
CA ALA A 27 2.56 -10.93 -5.44
C ALA A 27 3.77 -11.87 -5.61
N ILE A 28 3.55 -13.13 -6.00
CA ILE A 28 4.62 -14.10 -6.24
C ILE A 28 5.66 -13.57 -7.24
N GLN A 29 5.21 -12.96 -8.33
CA GLN A 29 6.10 -12.38 -9.34
C GLN A 29 6.86 -11.17 -8.80
N VAL A 30 6.18 -10.25 -8.12
CA VAL A 30 6.81 -9.04 -7.55
C VAL A 30 7.90 -9.39 -6.53
N PHE A 31 7.65 -10.34 -5.63
CA PHE A 31 8.61 -10.74 -4.60
C PHE A 31 9.70 -11.68 -5.12
N GLY A 32 9.32 -12.56 -6.06
CA GLY A 32 10.25 -13.44 -6.74
C GLY A 32 11.30 -12.66 -7.54
N ASP A 33 10.85 -11.72 -8.37
CA ASP A 33 11.73 -11.00 -9.32
C ASP A 33 12.16 -9.62 -8.81
N HIS A 34 12.03 -9.37 -7.51
CA HIS A 34 12.43 -8.11 -6.88
C HIS A 34 13.86 -7.67 -7.24
N GLY A 35 14.82 -8.61 -7.36
CA GLY A 35 16.19 -8.32 -7.76
C GLY A 35 16.30 -7.77 -9.18
N ASN A 36 15.60 -8.40 -10.13
CA ASN A 36 15.53 -7.95 -11.52
C ASN A 36 14.82 -6.60 -11.62
N LEU A 37 13.72 -6.40 -10.89
CA LEU A 37 13.02 -5.12 -10.81
C LEU A 37 13.91 -4.00 -10.25
N LYS A 38 14.74 -4.30 -9.23
CA LYS A 38 15.72 -3.33 -8.70
C LYS A 38 16.76 -2.96 -9.77
N ASN A 39 17.27 -3.94 -10.51
CA ASN A 39 18.24 -3.70 -11.57
C ASN A 39 17.64 -2.92 -12.75
N LEU A 40 16.42 -3.25 -13.16
CA LEU A 40 15.69 -2.52 -14.19
C LEU A 40 15.47 -1.05 -13.80
N ARG A 41 15.09 -0.79 -12.54
CA ARG A 41 14.96 0.58 -12.01
C ARG A 41 16.26 1.36 -12.03
N LYS A 42 17.40 0.72 -11.78
CA LYS A 42 18.72 1.37 -11.90
C LYS A 42 19.04 1.72 -13.35
N LYS A 43 18.77 0.80 -14.29
CA LYS A 43 19.03 1.02 -15.73
C LYS A 43 18.23 2.19 -16.30
N MET A 44 17.02 2.43 -15.82
CA MET A 44 16.21 3.58 -16.23
C MET A 44 16.85 4.94 -15.90
N SER A 45 17.90 5.00 -15.06
CA SER A 45 18.73 6.20 -14.80
C SER A 45 17.94 7.47 -14.46
N LEU A 46 16.76 7.32 -13.84
CA LEU A 46 15.88 8.43 -13.52
C LEU A 46 16.45 9.25 -12.37
N LYS A 47 16.56 10.57 -12.57
CA LYS A 47 16.97 11.51 -11.51
C LYS A 47 15.96 11.48 -10.34
N PRO A 48 16.39 11.56 -9.08
CA PRO A 48 15.46 11.69 -7.96
C PRO A 48 14.55 12.91 -8.14
N LEU A 49 13.26 12.78 -7.78
CA LEU A 49 12.35 13.93 -7.70
C LEU A 49 12.85 14.89 -6.63
N PRO A 50 12.77 16.23 -6.83
CA PRO A 50 13.09 17.18 -5.79
C PRO A 50 12.14 16.99 -4.60
N VAL A 51 12.66 17.25 -3.41
CA VAL A 51 11.90 17.17 -2.16
C VAL A 51 11.56 18.59 -1.75
N VAL A 52 10.27 18.89 -1.66
CA VAL A 52 9.77 20.19 -1.18
C VAL A 52 9.32 20.06 0.27
N GLY A 53 9.85 20.92 1.14
CA GLY A 53 9.52 20.92 2.57
C GLY A 53 10.22 19.83 3.38
N LYS A 54 9.66 19.55 4.56
CA LYS A 54 10.11 18.45 5.43
C LYS A 54 10.00 17.11 4.71
N LYS A 55 11.09 16.35 4.70
CA LYS A 55 11.12 15.00 4.13
C LYS A 55 10.23 14.05 4.93
N LEU A 56 9.42 13.25 4.22
CA LEU A 56 8.59 12.24 4.85
C LEU A 56 9.44 11.16 5.52
N ASN A 57 9.12 10.85 6.77
CA ASN A 57 9.86 9.87 7.56
C ASN A 57 9.69 8.46 6.99
N ARG A 58 10.81 7.78 6.73
CA ARG A 58 10.78 6.37 6.36
C ARG A 58 10.33 5.54 7.56
N ARG A 59 9.21 4.81 7.41
CA ARG A 59 8.68 3.92 8.45
C ARG A 59 9.28 2.51 8.35
N ASN A 60 9.30 1.81 9.48
CA ASN A 60 9.73 0.41 9.57
C ASN A 60 8.71 -0.54 8.90
N THR A 61 9.05 -1.83 8.80
CA THR A 61 8.21 -2.88 8.18
C THR A 61 6.80 -2.92 8.77
N VAL A 62 6.67 -2.72 10.09
CA VAL A 62 5.41 -2.51 10.80
C VAL A 62 5.65 -1.42 11.85
N PHE A 63 4.70 -0.51 12.02
CA PHE A 63 4.78 0.57 13.01
C PHE A 63 3.40 0.92 13.52
N TYR A 64 3.31 1.45 14.74
CA TYR A 64 2.08 2.05 15.25
C TYR A 64 1.94 3.47 14.70
N SER A 65 0.79 3.81 14.13
CA SER A 65 0.51 5.15 13.64
C SER A 65 -0.46 5.86 14.58
N ASP A 66 -0.01 6.96 15.17
CA ASP A 66 -0.84 7.80 16.04
C ASP A 66 -1.99 8.47 15.26
N LYS A 67 -1.84 8.63 13.93
CA LYS A 67 -2.87 9.24 13.06
C LYS A 67 -4.13 8.38 12.96
N VAL A 68 -3.97 7.05 12.98
CA VAL A 68 -5.07 6.08 12.82
C VAL A 68 -5.26 5.18 14.04
N GLN A 69 -4.44 5.35 15.09
CA GLN A 69 -4.44 4.57 16.33
C GLN A 69 -4.39 3.05 16.08
N LYS A 70 -3.63 2.63 15.06
CA LYS A 70 -3.51 1.24 14.61
C LYS A 70 -2.11 0.96 14.10
N TYR A 71 -1.77 -0.32 14.04
CA TYR A 71 -0.56 -0.77 13.36
C TYR A 71 -0.73 -0.68 11.84
N ALA A 72 0.34 -0.26 11.17
CA ALA A 72 0.39 -0.11 9.74
C ALA A 72 1.71 -0.64 9.17
N PHE A 73 1.70 -0.96 7.87
CA PHE A 73 2.87 -1.39 7.11
C PHE A 73 2.94 -0.65 5.77
N PRO A 74 4.15 -0.41 5.21
CA PRO A 74 4.29 0.22 3.90
C PRO A 74 3.60 -0.59 2.78
N PHE A 75 2.71 0.06 2.03
CA PHE A 75 2.03 -0.54 0.87
C PHE A 75 2.64 0.00 -0.43
N GLY A 76 3.30 -0.88 -1.19
CA GLY A 76 4.22 -0.45 -2.25
C GLY A 76 3.59 -0.22 -3.63
N SER A 77 2.41 -0.76 -3.90
CA SER A 77 1.80 -0.73 -5.24
C SER A 77 1.51 0.70 -5.68
N ASP A 78 0.70 1.40 -4.89
CA ASP A 78 0.19 2.73 -5.26
C ASP A 78 1.29 3.78 -5.19
N ALA A 79 2.21 3.66 -4.22
CA ALA A 79 3.34 4.57 -4.08
C ALA A 79 4.22 4.63 -5.33
N ALA A 80 4.40 3.49 -6.02
CA ALA A 80 5.16 3.45 -7.26
C ALA A 80 4.42 4.10 -8.45
N VAL A 81 3.08 4.04 -8.48
CA VAL A 81 2.27 4.71 -9.50
C VAL A 81 2.28 6.21 -9.26
N VAL A 82 1.96 6.66 -8.05
CA VAL A 82 1.96 8.09 -7.69
C VAL A 82 3.32 8.72 -7.96
N LYS A 83 4.43 8.05 -7.61
CA LYS A 83 5.77 8.57 -7.89
C LYS A 83 6.05 8.79 -9.38
N ARG A 84 5.50 7.95 -10.26
CA ARG A 84 5.64 8.12 -11.72
C ARG A 84 4.78 9.28 -12.21
N THR A 85 3.54 9.39 -11.73
CA THR A 85 2.67 10.52 -12.04
C THR A 85 3.30 11.84 -11.59
N GLN A 86 3.79 11.93 -10.36
CA GLN A 86 4.47 13.12 -9.84
C GLN A 86 5.74 13.49 -10.63
N ARG A 87 6.40 12.51 -11.25
CA ARG A 87 7.51 12.77 -12.18
C ARG A 87 7.04 13.43 -13.45
N TYR A 88 6.02 12.87 -14.10
CA TYR A 88 5.44 13.46 -15.30
C TYR A 88 4.97 14.90 -15.04
N LEU A 89 4.26 15.13 -13.93
CA LEU A 89 3.82 16.47 -13.55
C LEU A 89 4.99 17.45 -13.36
N TYR A 90 6.10 16.99 -12.76
CA TYR A 90 7.28 17.83 -12.56
C TYR A 90 8.08 18.09 -13.84
N GLU A 91 8.36 17.05 -14.63
CA GLU A 91 9.22 17.14 -15.81
C GLU A 91 8.50 17.79 -17.00
N ASP A 92 7.24 17.41 -17.25
CA ASP A 92 6.47 17.83 -18.43
C ASP A 92 5.58 19.05 -18.17
N LEU A 93 4.99 19.15 -16.97
CA LEU A 93 4.03 20.22 -16.63
C LEU A 93 4.61 21.29 -15.70
N GLN A 94 5.88 21.17 -15.29
CA GLN A 94 6.55 22.10 -14.37
C GLN A 94 5.81 22.30 -13.04
N GLU A 95 5.04 21.31 -12.60
CA GLU A 95 4.34 21.34 -11.31
C GLU A 95 5.27 20.95 -10.17
N THR A 96 5.01 21.48 -8.97
CA THR A 96 5.79 21.14 -7.78
C THR A 96 5.41 19.73 -7.29
N PRO A 97 6.36 18.78 -7.19
CA PRO A 97 6.03 17.42 -6.80
C PRO A 97 5.68 17.31 -5.32
N VAL A 98 4.70 16.48 -5.04
CA VAL A 98 4.23 16.16 -3.68
C VAL A 98 4.83 14.84 -3.23
N GLN A 99 5.37 14.82 -2.01
CA GLN A 99 5.84 13.58 -1.39
C GLN A 99 4.65 12.66 -1.07
N TYR A 100 4.74 11.37 -1.40
CA TYR A 100 3.64 10.43 -1.15
C TYR A 100 4.12 9.14 -0.49
N ALA A 101 3.39 8.67 0.51
CA ALA A 101 3.51 7.31 1.04
C ALA A 101 2.13 6.67 1.23
N ALA A 102 2.08 5.37 0.98
CA ALA A 102 0.91 4.54 1.20
C ALA A 102 1.19 3.48 2.26
N TYR A 103 0.21 3.27 3.13
CA TYR A 103 0.27 2.30 4.21
C TYR A 103 -1.00 1.45 4.25
N GLY A 104 -0.83 0.15 4.49
CA GLY A 104 -1.92 -0.75 4.82
C GLY A 104 -2.07 -0.85 6.33
N ILE A 105 -3.30 -0.79 6.84
CA ILE A 105 -3.61 -1.00 8.25
C ILE A 105 -3.69 -2.51 8.50
N VAL A 106 -2.97 -2.96 9.52
CA VAL A 106 -3.01 -4.34 10.01
C VAL A 106 -3.69 -4.34 11.37
N GLY A 107 -4.41 -5.42 11.68
CA GLY A 107 -5.11 -5.58 12.95
C GLY A 107 -4.17 -5.66 14.17
N GLY A 108 -4.63 -6.32 15.23
CA GLY A 108 -3.84 -6.43 16.46
C GLY A 108 -2.50 -7.16 16.31
N ILE A 109 -1.68 -7.10 17.37
CA ILE A 109 -0.32 -7.68 17.43
C ILE A 109 -0.31 -9.18 17.08
N LYS A 110 -1.34 -9.94 17.49
CA LYS A 110 -1.48 -11.36 17.13
C LYS A 110 -1.55 -11.57 15.61
N THR A 111 -2.27 -10.70 14.90
CA THR A 111 -2.39 -10.74 13.44
C THR A 111 -1.06 -10.40 12.78
N ILE A 112 -0.33 -9.41 13.31
CA ILE A 112 1.03 -9.07 12.84
C ILE A 112 1.97 -10.26 12.94
N PHE A 113 1.99 -10.95 14.08
CA PHE A 113 2.87 -12.12 14.28
C PHE A 113 2.58 -13.23 13.26
N LYS A 114 1.29 -13.54 13.03
CA LYS A 114 0.87 -14.50 11.99
C LYS A 114 1.32 -14.07 10.60
N PHE A 115 1.12 -12.80 10.24
CA PHE A 115 1.55 -12.25 8.94
C PHE A 115 3.07 -12.27 8.77
N MET A 116 3.84 -12.05 9.83
CA MET A 116 5.30 -12.07 9.78
C MET A 116 5.82 -13.48 9.49
N ILE A 117 5.30 -14.49 10.20
CA ILE A 117 5.67 -15.90 9.96
C ILE A 117 5.26 -16.32 8.55
N ALA A 118 4.01 -16.09 8.16
CA ALA A 118 3.51 -16.42 6.83
C ALA A 118 4.31 -15.69 5.73
N GLY A 119 4.61 -14.41 5.95
CA GLY A 119 5.42 -13.58 5.06
C GLY A 119 6.85 -14.11 4.89
N LEU A 120 7.49 -14.59 5.96
CA LEU A 120 8.81 -15.21 5.88
C LEU A 120 8.80 -16.48 5.03
N PHE A 121 7.86 -17.40 5.29
CA PHE A 121 7.72 -18.61 4.48
C PHE A 121 7.41 -18.29 3.01
N PHE A 122 6.51 -17.34 2.77
CA PHE A 122 6.20 -16.86 1.42
C PHE A 122 7.45 -16.30 0.73
N LEU A 123 8.22 -15.44 1.40
CA LEU A 123 9.46 -14.88 0.86
C LEU A 123 10.47 -15.98 0.51
N LEU A 124 10.66 -16.98 1.37
CA LEU A 124 11.56 -18.10 1.10
C LEU A 124 11.11 -18.89 -0.14
N LEU A 125 9.82 -19.25 -0.22
CA LEU A 125 9.25 -20.01 -1.33
C LEU A 125 9.31 -19.23 -2.66
N THR A 126 9.14 -17.91 -2.64
CA THR A 126 9.26 -17.08 -3.85
C THR A 126 10.69 -16.98 -4.41
N LYS A 127 11.74 -17.28 -3.64
CA LYS A 127 13.12 -17.29 -4.15
C LYS A 127 13.45 -18.50 -5.00
N CYS A 128 12.82 -19.64 -4.75
CA CYS A 128 13.09 -20.89 -5.46
C CYS A 128 12.04 -21.14 -6.56
N ARG A 129 12.46 -21.62 -7.73
CA ARG A 129 11.54 -21.91 -8.87
C ARG A 129 10.45 -22.92 -8.49
N TRP A 130 10.82 -23.98 -7.76
CA TRP A 130 9.87 -24.97 -7.26
C TRP A 130 8.87 -24.36 -6.28
N GLY A 131 9.35 -23.52 -5.34
CA GLY A 131 8.48 -22.84 -4.38
C GLY A 131 7.47 -21.92 -5.06
N ARG A 132 7.87 -21.16 -6.09
CA ARG A 132 6.92 -20.36 -6.91
C ARG A 132 5.86 -21.24 -7.57
N LYS A 133 6.26 -22.36 -8.21
CA LYS A 133 5.32 -23.29 -8.83
C LYS A 133 4.33 -23.85 -7.80
N LEU A 134 4.81 -24.16 -6.60
CA LEU A 134 4.00 -24.68 -5.51
C LEU A 134 2.98 -23.65 -5.01
N LEU A 135 3.42 -22.40 -4.79
CA LEU A 135 2.56 -21.29 -4.40
C LEU A 135 1.46 -21.01 -5.45
N ILE A 136 1.80 -21.06 -6.75
CA ILE A 136 0.85 -20.84 -7.84
C ILE A 136 -0.16 -21.99 -7.96
N LYS A 137 0.28 -23.24 -7.77
CA LYS A 137 -0.59 -24.43 -7.94
C LYS A 137 -1.61 -24.56 -6.82
N HIS A 138 -1.27 -24.16 -5.59
CA HIS A 138 -2.10 -24.34 -4.40
C HIS A 138 -2.34 -23.01 -3.64
N PRO A 139 -2.93 -21.98 -4.28
CA PRO A 139 -3.10 -20.66 -3.67
C PRO A 139 -3.89 -20.74 -2.38
N LYS A 140 -4.99 -21.52 -2.34
CA LYS A 140 -5.85 -21.67 -1.15
C LYS A 140 -5.11 -22.24 0.06
N PHE A 141 -4.21 -23.20 -0.15
CA PHE A 141 -3.43 -23.80 0.93
C PHE A 141 -2.39 -22.82 1.50
N PHE A 142 -1.57 -22.21 0.63
CA PHE A 142 -0.51 -21.30 1.05
C PHE A 142 -0.99 -19.92 1.50
N SER A 143 -2.24 -19.59 1.19
CA SER A 143 -2.90 -18.39 1.68
C SER A 143 -3.85 -18.62 2.85
N PHE A 144 -3.94 -19.83 3.41
CA PHE A 144 -4.92 -20.15 4.46
C PHE A 144 -6.37 -19.81 4.07
N GLY A 145 -6.72 -19.97 2.80
CA GLY A 145 -8.06 -19.70 2.28
C GLY A 145 -8.32 -18.28 1.78
N PHE A 146 -7.40 -17.33 2.00
CA PHE A 146 -7.60 -15.94 1.56
C PHE A 146 -7.56 -15.76 0.04
N PHE A 147 -6.79 -16.59 -0.68
CA PHE A 147 -6.67 -16.51 -2.13
C PHE A 147 -7.17 -17.81 -2.77
N SER A 148 -8.11 -17.67 -3.72
CA SER A 148 -8.73 -18.80 -4.42
C SER A 148 -8.88 -18.52 -5.91
N LYS A 149 -9.09 -19.58 -6.70
CA LYS A 149 -9.38 -19.45 -8.14
C LYS A 149 -10.78 -18.94 -8.38
N GLU A 150 -11.70 -19.30 -7.49
CA GLU A 150 -13.10 -18.90 -7.53
C GLU A 150 -13.26 -17.43 -7.10
N GLY A 151 -12.29 -16.87 -6.39
CA GLY A 151 -12.36 -15.54 -5.80
C GLY A 151 -13.27 -15.49 -4.56
N PRO A 152 -13.61 -14.28 -4.10
CA PRO A 152 -14.54 -14.09 -2.97
C PRO A 152 -15.98 -14.48 -3.33
N THR A 153 -16.73 -14.97 -2.34
CA THR A 153 -18.16 -15.25 -2.50
C THR A 153 -18.98 -13.96 -2.61
N GLN A 154 -20.22 -14.05 -3.10
CA GLN A 154 -21.12 -12.89 -3.17
C GLN A 154 -21.36 -12.25 -1.79
N ARG A 155 -21.45 -13.05 -0.73
CA ARG A 155 -21.57 -12.55 0.65
C ARG A 155 -20.30 -11.84 1.12
N GLN A 156 -19.13 -12.46 0.90
CA GLN A 156 -17.85 -11.84 1.21
C GLN A 156 -17.67 -10.50 0.49
N MET A 157 -18.07 -10.42 -0.79
CA MET A 157 -18.03 -9.16 -1.55
C MET A 157 -19.04 -8.12 -1.04
N ALA A 158 -20.24 -8.55 -0.64
CA ALA A 158 -21.27 -7.65 -0.12
C ALA A 158 -20.90 -7.07 1.25
N GLU A 159 -20.27 -7.87 2.10
CA GLU A 159 -19.90 -7.49 3.47
C GLU A 159 -18.51 -6.82 3.57
N THR A 160 -17.67 -6.98 2.54
CA THR A 160 -16.36 -6.35 2.50
C THR A 160 -16.47 -4.89 2.08
N SER A 161 -15.88 -4.02 2.88
CA SER A 161 -15.67 -2.62 2.54
C SER A 161 -14.20 -2.25 2.74
N PHE A 162 -13.76 -1.19 2.07
CA PHE A 162 -12.45 -0.61 2.31
C PHE A 162 -12.59 0.89 2.52
N SER A 163 -11.70 1.44 3.33
CA SER A 163 -11.57 2.88 3.53
C SER A 163 -10.13 3.31 3.29
N ILE A 164 -9.92 4.36 2.50
CA ILE A 164 -8.63 5.02 2.35
C ILE A 164 -8.74 6.41 2.97
N THR A 165 -7.87 6.69 3.94
CA THR A 165 -7.77 8.01 4.58
C THR A 165 -6.48 8.69 4.17
N PHE A 166 -6.59 9.89 3.60
CA PHE A 166 -5.44 10.69 3.20
C PHE A 166 -5.16 11.78 4.24
N PHE A 167 -3.92 11.87 4.71
CA PHE A 167 -3.41 12.93 5.57
C PHE A 167 -2.45 13.80 4.79
N GLY A 168 -2.68 15.11 4.80
CA GLY A 168 -1.87 16.07 4.07
C GLY A 168 -1.06 16.96 4.98
N GLU A 169 0.21 17.15 4.65
CA GLU A 169 1.06 18.15 5.28
C GLU A 169 1.37 19.26 4.26
N GLY A 170 1.42 20.51 4.73
CA GLY A 170 1.72 21.66 3.88
C GLY A 170 2.09 22.91 4.67
N TYR A 171 2.56 23.91 3.93
CA TYR A 171 2.92 25.23 4.43
C TYR A 171 1.85 26.25 3.99
N SER A 172 1.49 27.19 4.86
CA SER A 172 0.65 28.32 4.48
C SER A 172 1.34 29.18 3.42
N GLN A 173 0.55 29.88 2.60
CA GLN A 173 1.07 30.77 1.57
C GLN A 173 2.06 31.79 2.16
N GLY A 174 3.22 31.95 1.53
CA GLY A 174 4.25 32.92 1.91
C GLY A 174 5.31 32.44 2.92
N LEU A 175 5.21 31.20 3.44
CA LEU A 175 6.26 30.60 4.28
C LEU A 175 7.33 29.92 3.44
N ASP A 176 8.59 30.10 3.84
CA ASP A 176 9.71 29.40 3.23
C ASP A 176 9.63 27.90 3.52
N THR A 177 9.43 27.10 2.47
CA THR A 177 9.42 25.63 2.56
C THR A 177 10.77 25.05 3.00
N GLN A 178 11.85 25.83 2.97
CA GLN A 178 13.18 25.44 3.47
C GLN A 178 13.34 25.70 4.98
N GLN A 179 12.51 26.56 5.58
CA GLN A 179 12.63 26.99 6.98
C GLN A 179 11.29 26.91 7.72
N GLY A 180 11.11 25.84 8.49
CA GLY A 180 9.98 25.69 9.42
C GLY A 180 9.31 24.31 9.41
N LYS A 181 8.59 23.99 10.49
CA LYS A 181 7.69 22.83 10.53
C LYS A 181 6.43 23.16 9.70
N PRO A 182 5.83 22.18 9.00
CA PRO A 182 4.52 22.37 8.37
C PRO A 182 3.53 22.91 9.41
N ASN A 183 2.85 24.00 9.08
CA ASN A 183 1.96 24.72 9.98
C ASN A 183 0.48 24.43 9.70
N ASN A 184 0.18 23.68 8.64
CA ASN A 184 -1.12 23.08 8.47
C ASN A 184 -1.10 21.67 9.13
N PRO A 185 -1.95 21.39 10.12
CA PRO A 185 -1.95 20.10 10.79
C PRO A 185 -2.26 18.96 9.81
N ASP A 186 -1.92 17.74 10.21
CA ASP A 186 -2.30 16.48 9.56
C ASP A 186 -3.83 16.30 9.59
N ILE A 187 -4.55 17.11 8.82
CA ILE A 187 -6.00 17.02 8.72
C ILE A 187 -6.30 15.85 7.77
N PRO A 188 -7.23 14.94 8.11
CA PRO A 188 -7.73 13.97 7.15
C PRO A 188 -8.38 14.75 6.00
N LEU A 189 -7.72 14.76 4.84
CA LEU A 189 -8.15 15.52 3.67
C LEU A 189 -9.44 14.94 3.10
N ARG A 190 -9.55 13.61 3.16
CA ARG A 190 -10.70 12.84 2.66
C ARG A 190 -10.62 11.40 3.15
N GLN A 191 -11.74 10.87 3.63
CA GLN A 191 -11.95 9.44 3.79
C GLN A 191 -12.80 8.95 2.61
N PHE A 192 -12.23 8.12 1.76
CA PHE A 192 -13.00 7.41 0.75
C PHE A 192 -13.39 6.07 1.32
N SER A 193 -14.67 5.84 1.54
CA SER A 193 -15.21 4.54 1.90
C SER A 193 -16.03 4.03 0.73
N TRP A 194 -15.66 2.87 0.20
CA TRP A 194 -16.50 2.21 -0.79
C TRP A 194 -17.39 1.21 -0.06
N PHE A 195 -18.68 1.44 -0.15
CA PHE A 195 -19.73 0.50 0.23
C PHE A 195 -20.45 0.11 -1.06
N LYS A 196 -20.78 -1.17 -1.21
CA LYS A 196 -21.70 -1.58 -2.26
C LYS A 196 -23.07 -0.93 -1.95
N PRO A 197 -23.67 -0.14 -2.86
CA PRO A 197 -25.03 0.32 -2.65
C PRO A 197 -25.95 -0.89 -2.54
N GLU A 198 -26.92 -0.86 -1.63
CA GLU A 198 -28.01 -1.83 -1.62
C GLU A 198 -28.72 -1.73 -2.96
N LEU A 199 -28.57 -2.76 -3.80
CA LEU A 199 -29.40 -2.90 -4.99
C LEU A 199 -30.79 -3.27 -4.50
N PRO A 200 -31.85 -2.51 -4.84
CA PRO A 200 -33.20 -2.99 -4.62
C PRO A 200 -33.35 -4.23 -5.50
N PHE A 201 -33.72 -5.35 -4.88
CA PHE A 201 -34.12 -6.57 -5.58
C PHE A 201 -35.43 -6.34 -6.33
#